data_AF-A0A257XJS2-F1
#
_entry.id   AF-A0A257XJS2-F1
#
_cell.length_a   1.000
_cell.length_b   1.000
_cell.length_c   1.000
_cell.angle_alpha   90.00
_cell.angle_beta   90.00
_cell.angle_gamma   90.00
#
_symmetry.space_group_name_H-M   'P 1'
#
loop_
_entity.id
_entity.type
_entity.pdbx_description
1 polymer ?
#
loop_
_entity_poly.entity_id
_entity_poly.type
_entity_poly.pdbx_seq_one_letter_code
_entity_poly.pdbx_strand_id
1 'polypeptide(L)'
;REDFDATVDFVATGGYALRAYERFAKIRKTKEGLWRVSNPMIAQTYRMNVGTIVEATMLKVRLVSARGASKTGLAGRVRFGGRMLGEVEEYFVETMVPGDTFVFAGEILRYEAMVEDEVYVSRSTATSPRVPAYAGGKFPLSTFLAAGVRALLAAPERWKTLPSQVRDWLNLQRQRSRLPGRFDLLVETFENRGRHYLVAYPFEGRLAHQTLGMLLTRRLERAGLNPLGFVANDYALAVYAVSDMSLAVKHGRLSLDDLFDQDMLGDDLEAWLAESALMKRTFRYCAVIAGLIERRFPGKEKTGRQVTFSTDLIYDVLRRHQSDHILLRAARADAATGLLDVRRLGDMLARIKGRIAHQPLAHVSPLSVPVLLEIGRESVGGDASEALLAEAEEDLVREAMG
;
A
#
# COMPACT_ATOMS: atom_id res chain seq x y z
N ARG A 1 20.11 22.17 12.44
CA ARG A 1 21.38 21.89 13.17
C ARG A 1 21.29 20.59 13.94
N GLU A 2 20.21 20.38 14.70
CA GLU A 2 19.90 19.13 15.40
C GLU A 2 20.02 17.87 14.51
N ASP A 3 19.37 17.84 13.34
CA ASP A 3 19.47 16.68 12.43
C ASP A 3 20.91 16.41 11.95
N PHE A 4 21.72 17.46 11.79
CA PHE A 4 23.12 17.32 11.42
C PHE A 4 23.91 16.69 12.56
N ASP A 5 23.73 17.18 13.78
CA ASP A 5 24.41 16.66 14.97
C ASP A 5 24.00 15.20 15.25
N ALA A 6 22.70 14.88 15.13
CA ALA A 6 22.19 13.50 15.22
C ALA A 6 22.78 12.58 14.15
N THR A 7 22.97 13.10 12.92
CA THR A 7 23.62 12.35 11.83
C THR A 7 25.09 12.08 12.15
N VAL A 8 25.81 13.08 12.66
CA VAL A 8 27.22 12.92 13.07
C VAL A 8 27.33 11.90 14.21
N ASP A 9 26.46 11.97 15.22
CA ASP A 9 26.42 11.02 16.34
C ASP A 9 26.11 9.60 15.89
N PHE A 10 25.19 9.45 14.94
CA PHE A 10 24.90 8.17 14.29
C PHE A 10 26.13 7.59 13.58
N VAL A 11 26.89 8.39 12.82
CA VAL A 11 28.11 7.90 12.14
C VAL A 11 29.25 7.64 13.14
N ALA A 12 29.30 8.41 14.23
CA ALA A 12 30.35 8.30 15.25
C ALA A 12 30.15 7.13 16.22
N THR A 13 28.91 6.75 16.51
CA THR A 13 28.60 5.75 17.57
C THR A 13 27.46 4.80 17.23
N GLY A 14 26.78 4.97 16.09
CA GLY A 14 25.53 4.28 15.79
C GLY A 14 24.30 4.84 16.51
N GLY A 15 24.45 5.91 17.31
CA GLY A 15 23.41 6.44 18.18
C GLY A 15 23.45 5.86 19.60
N TYR A 16 22.54 6.32 20.47
CA TYR A 16 22.52 5.96 21.90
C TYR A 16 22.42 4.44 22.10
N ALA A 17 21.51 3.77 21.39
CA ALA A 17 21.27 2.34 21.54
C ALA A 17 22.42 1.45 21.00
N LEU A 18 23.26 1.96 20.11
CA LEU A 18 24.30 1.19 19.42
C LEU A 18 25.73 1.54 19.85
N ARG A 19 25.90 2.54 20.72
CA ARG A 19 27.19 3.05 21.20
C ARG A 19 28.10 1.98 21.82
N ALA A 20 27.52 0.91 22.38
CA ALA A 20 28.28 -0.18 22.98
C ALA A 20 29.05 -1.04 21.95
N TYR A 21 28.73 -0.94 20.67
CA TYR A 21 29.34 -1.76 19.63
C TYR A 21 30.33 -0.94 18.78
N GLU A 22 31.62 -1.20 18.94
CA GLU A 22 32.67 -0.47 18.20
C GLU A 22 32.51 -0.54 16.68
N ARG A 23 31.88 -1.58 16.14
CA ARG A 23 31.63 -1.75 14.70
C ARG A 23 30.82 -0.60 14.08
N PHE A 24 30.01 0.11 14.86
CA PHE A 24 29.20 1.23 14.36
C PHE A 24 29.91 2.58 14.46
N ALA A 25 31.08 2.64 15.11
CA ALA A 25 31.89 3.86 15.22
C ALA A 25 32.74 4.08 13.96
N LYS A 26 32.12 4.64 12.91
CA LYS A 26 32.77 4.84 11.60
C LYS A 26 33.76 6.00 11.60
N ILE A 27 33.50 7.01 12.43
CA ILE A 27 34.36 8.16 12.63
C ILE A 27 34.68 8.35 14.11
N ARG A 28 35.85 8.92 14.42
CA ARG A 28 36.26 9.32 15.77
C ARG A 28 36.76 10.75 15.76
N LYS A 29 36.53 11.45 16.88
CA LYS A 29 37.02 12.80 17.09
C LYS A 29 38.50 12.77 17.48
N THR A 30 39.32 13.56 16.81
CA THR A 30 40.75 13.71 17.12
C THR A 30 40.93 14.63 18.32
N LYS A 31 42.16 14.67 18.85
CA LYS A 31 42.52 15.59 19.94
C LYS A 31 42.37 17.06 19.55
N GLU A 32 42.49 17.38 18.25
CA GLU A 32 42.25 18.74 17.72
C GLU A 32 40.77 19.07 17.52
N GLY A 33 39.86 18.15 17.87
CA GLY A 33 38.41 18.34 17.75
C GLY A 33 37.83 18.07 16.36
N LEU A 34 38.63 17.59 15.40
CA LEU A 34 38.20 17.23 14.05
C LEU A 34 37.74 15.77 13.97
N TRP A 35 36.89 15.42 12.99
CA TRP A 35 36.45 14.04 12.78
C TRP A 35 37.34 13.33 11.74
N ARG A 36 37.72 12.08 12.01
CA ARG A 36 38.44 11.20 11.07
C ARG A 36 37.82 9.81 11.03
N VAL A 37 37.96 9.12 9.90
CA VAL A 37 37.54 7.71 9.76
C VAL A 37 38.33 6.84 10.73
N SER A 38 37.65 5.91 11.40
CA SER A 38 38.25 5.09 12.47
C SER A 38 39.34 4.14 11.97
N ASN A 39 39.18 3.53 10.78
CA ASN A 39 40.22 2.71 10.15
C ASN A 39 40.09 2.68 8.60
N PRO A 40 41.13 2.23 7.86
CA PRO A 40 41.09 2.12 6.40
C PRO A 40 40.05 1.13 5.86
N MET A 41 39.75 0.06 6.61
CA MET A 41 38.76 -0.96 6.21
C MET A 41 37.36 -0.35 6.10
N ILE A 42 36.96 0.53 7.01
CA ILE A 42 35.68 1.25 6.97
C ILE A 42 35.57 2.09 5.70
N ALA A 43 36.65 2.77 5.31
CA ALA A 43 36.67 3.54 4.07
C ALA A 43 36.52 2.64 2.82
N GLN A 44 37.14 1.46 2.83
CA GLN A 44 37.01 0.47 1.75
C GLN A 44 35.59 -0.09 1.68
N THR A 45 35.03 -0.55 2.80
CA THR A 45 33.66 -1.08 2.86
C THR A 45 32.63 -0.03 2.46
N TYR A 46 32.79 1.22 2.91
CA TYR A 46 31.92 2.33 2.49
C TYR A 46 31.94 2.51 0.97
N ARG A 47 33.12 2.51 0.33
CA ARG A 47 33.23 2.63 -1.14
C ARG A 47 32.57 1.47 -1.88
N MET A 48 32.52 0.27 -1.31
CA MET A 48 31.86 -0.88 -1.93
C MET A 48 30.32 -0.84 -1.82
N ASN A 49 29.79 -0.06 -0.86
CA ASN A 49 28.36 0.01 -0.56
C ASN A 49 27.76 1.39 -0.83
N VAL A 50 28.55 2.38 -1.25
CA VAL A 50 28.10 3.75 -1.49
C VAL A 50 27.09 3.78 -2.64
N GLY A 51 25.94 4.39 -2.40
CA GLY A 51 24.86 4.51 -3.38
C GLY A 51 23.51 4.71 -2.68
N THR A 52 22.53 5.20 -3.45
CA THR A 52 21.15 5.43 -2.98
C THR A 52 20.15 4.46 -3.62
N ILE A 53 20.55 3.75 -4.67
CA ILE A 53 19.70 2.79 -5.37
C ILE A 53 19.76 1.47 -4.60
N VAL A 54 18.62 1.05 -4.05
CA VAL A 54 18.47 -0.26 -3.41
C VAL A 54 17.59 -1.11 -4.30
N GLU A 55 18.16 -2.13 -4.93
CA GLU A 55 17.41 -3.11 -5.72
C GLU A 55 16.37 -3.83 -4.86
N ALA A 56 15.19 -4.08 -5.44
CA ALA A 56 14.17 -4.91 -4.83
C ALA A 56 14.72 -6.33 -4.64
N THR A 57 14.48 -6.91 -3.46
CA THR A 57 14.89 -8.29 -3.18
C THR A 57 13.97 -9.23 -3.94
N MET A 58 14.55 -10.12 -4.74
CA MET A 58 13.85 -11.12 -5.52
C MET A 58 13.90 -12.47 -4.80
N LEU A 59 12.78 -13.17 -4.73
CA LEU A 59 12.66 -14.51 -4.17
C LEU A 59 12.45 -15.53 -5.29
N LYS A 60 13.08 -16.70 -5.15
CA LYS A 60 13.03 -17.78 -6.14
C LYS A 60 11.76 -18.61 -5.94
N VAL A 61 10.87 -18.63 -6.94
CA VAL A 61 9.65 -19.44 -6.90
C VAL A 61 9.97 -20.88 -7.28
N ARG A 62 9.62 -21.84 -6.42
CA ARG A 62 9.83 -23.28 -6.61
C ARG A 62 8.55 -24.08 -6.51
N LEU A 63 8.25 -24.79 -7.58
CA LEU A 63 7.12 -25.70 -7.66
C LEU A 63 7.41 -27.02 -6.93
N VAL A 64 6.71 -27.27 -5.83
CA VAL A 64 6.76 -28.52 -5.07
C VAL A 64 5.58 -29.42 -5.41
N SER A 65 5.80 -30.73 -5.33
CA SER A 65 4.74 -31.71 -5.56
C SER A 65 3.82 -31.77 -4.34
N ALA A 66 2.52 -31.52 -4.55
CA ALA A 66 1.47 -31.70 -3.55
C ALA A 66 1.18 -33.17 -3.20
N ARG A 67 2.01 -34.13 -3.62
CA ARG A 67 1.91 -35.56 -3.25
C ARG A 67 2.28 -35.72 -1.77
N GLY A 68 1.34 -35.38 -0.90
CA GLY A 68 1.45 -35.43 0.55
C GLY A 68 0.46 -34.54 1.30
N ALA A 69 -0.31 -33.69 0.61
CA ALA A 69 -1.39 -32.94 1.24
C ALA A 69 -2.53 -33.90 1.60
N SER A 70 -2.62 -34.23 2.89
CA SER A 70 -3.73 -34.99 3.45
C SER A 70 -5.07 -34.35 3.06
N LYS A 71 -5.99 -35.13 2.51
CA LYS A 71 -7.38 -34.72 2.24
C LYS A 71 -8.18 -34.45 3.52
N THR A 72 -7.56 -34.59 4.69
CA THR A 72 -8.11 -34.28 6.00
C THR A 72 -7.08 -33.44 6.77
N GLY A 73 -7.52 -32.30 7.30
CA GLY A 73 -6.64 -31.29 7.89
C GLY A 73 -5.70 -31.85 8.96
N LEU A 74 -4.40 -31.82 8.67
CA LEU A 74 -3.30 -31.35 9.53
C LEU A 74 -1.98 -31.48 8.72
N ALA A 75 -1.15 -30.44 8.82
CA ALA A 75 0.16 -30.23 8.18
C ALA A 75 0.90 -31.47 7.62
N GLY A 76 0.81 -31.68 6.30
CA GLY A 76 1.75 -32.52 5.56
C GLY A 76 3.05 -31.77 5.33
N ARG A 77 4.19 -32.37 5.70
CA ARG A 77 5.54 -31.78 5.47
C ARG A 77 5.77 -31.55 3.98
N VAL A 78 5.93 -30.29 3.59
CA VAL A 78 6.34 -29.87 2.24
C VAL A 78 7.71 -30.50 1.93
N ARG A 79 7.82 -31.23 0.81
CA ARG A 79 9.12 -31.72 0.32
C ARG A 79 9.85 -30.57 -0.38
N PHE A 80 10.89 -30.06 0.25
CA PHE A 80 11.78 -29.04 -0.28
C PHE A 80 12.69 -29.66 -1.37
N GLY A 81 12.67 -29.09 -2.58
CA GLY A 81 13.36 -29.65 -3.76
C GLY A 81 12.63 -29.46 -5.10
N GLY A 82 11.71 -28.49 -5.17
CA GLY A 82 10.86 -28.22 -6.33
C GLY A 82 11.55 -27.60 -7.54
N ARG A 83 10.94 -27.73 -8.72
CA ARG A 83 11.39 -27.09 -9.97
C ARG A 83 11.34 -25.57 -9.82
N MET A 84 12.43 -24.88 -10.13
CA MET A 84 12.45 -23.41 -10.17
C MET A 84 11.62 -22.89 -11.35
N LEU A 85 10.68 -21.99 -11.06
CA LEU A 85 9.80 -21.37 -12.05
C LEU A 85 10.27 -19.97 -12.46
N GLY A 86 10.93 -19.24 -11.57
CA GLY A 86 11.41 -17.87 -11.81
C GLY A 86 11.60 -17.11 -10.50
N GLU A 87 11.58 -15.78 -10.58
CA GLU A 87 11.73 -14.90 -9.41
C GLU A 87 10.57 -13.89 -9.30
N VAL A 88 10.14 -13.63 -8.07
CA VAL A 88 9.13 -12.63 -7.72
C VAL A 88 9.71 -11.65 -6.71
N GLU A 89 9.24 -10.40 -6.70
CA GLU A 89 9.62 -9.45 -5.66
C GLU A 89 9.20 -9.98 -4.28
N GLU A 90 10.09 -9.91 -3.29
CA GLU A 90 9.83 -10.29 -1.89
C GLU A 90 8.56 -9.61 -1.35
N TYR A 91 8.34 -8.35 -1.72
CA TYR A 91 7.15 -7.58 -1.36
C TYR A 91 5.85 -8.29 -1.73
N PHE A 92 5.77 -8.87 -2.93
CA PHE A 92 4.55 -9.54 -3.37
C PHE A 92 4.22 -10.71 -2.44
N VAL A 93 5.24 -11.48 -2.06
CA VAL A 93 5.11 -12.68 -1.22
C VAL A 93 4.84 -12.31 0.24
N GLU A 94 5.39 -11.22 0.76
CA GLU A 94 5.12 -10.72 2.12
C GLU A 94 3.63 -10.38 2.34
N THR A 95 2.89 -10.02 1.29
CA THR A 95 1.45 -9.75 1.37
C THR A 95 0.58 -11.02 1.34
N MET A 96 1.19 -12.19 1.22
CA MET A 96 0.49 -13.47 1.07
C MET A 96 0.50 -14.30 2.35
N VAL A 97 -0.57 -15.04 2.58
CA VAL A 97 -0.69 -16.04 3.65
C VAL A 97 -0.66 -17.44 3.05
N PRO A 98 -0.04 -18.46 3.70
CA PRO A 98 -0.09 -19.83 3.22
C PRO A 98 -1.51 -20.28 2.88
N GLY A 99 -1.72 -20.73 1.65
CA GLY A 99 -3.04 -21.02 1.08
C GLY A 99 -3.49 -20.03 0.01
N ASP A 100 -2.99 -18.79 0.03
CA ASP A 100 -3.25 -17.79 -1.01
C ASP A 100 -2.76 -18.28 -2.37
N THR A 101 -3.51 -17.96 -3.43
CA THR A 101 -3.18 -18.36 -4.79
C THR A 101 -2.76 -17.17 -5.63
N PHE A 102 -1.86 -17.38 -6.59
CA PHE A 102 -1.39 -16.36 -7.50
C PHE A 102 -1.01 -16.92 -8.86
N VAL A 103 -1.02 -16.07 -9.89
CA VAL A 103 -0.59 -16.44 -11.24
C VAL A 103 0.90 -16.13 -11.40
N PHE A 104 1.69 -17.12 -11.79
CA PHE A 104 3.10 -16.92 -12.09
C PHE A 104 3.60 -17.94 -13.12
N ALA A 105 4.40 -17.48 -14.08
CA ALA A 105 4.89 -18.28 -15.20
C ALA A 105 3.78 -19.04 -15.97
N GLY A 106 2.58 -18.44 -16.08
CA GLY A 106 1.43 -19.04 -16.76
C GLY A 106 0.71 -20.15 -15.98
N GLU A 107 1.11 -20.41 -14.73
CA GLU A 107 0.47 -21.38 -13.85
C GLU A 107 -0.24 -20.67 -12.68
N ILE A 108 -1.35 -21.25 -12.21
CA ILE A 108 -1.99 -20.86 -10.95
C ILE A 108 -1.34 -21.63 -9.82
N LEU A 109 -0.68 -20.89 -8.93
CA LEU A 109 0.17 -21.41 -7.88
C LEU A 109 -0.44 -21.08 -6.52
N ARG A 110 -0.47 -22.06 -5.62
CA ARG A 110 -0.82 -21.87 -4.21
C ARG A 110 0.45 -21.68 -3.42
N TYR A 111 0.54 -20.59 -2.66
CA TYR A 111 1.62 -20.35 -1.73
C TYR A 111 1.55 -21.35 -0.57
N GLU A 112 2.59 -22.17 -0.38
CA GLU A 112 2.65 -23.17 0.69
C GLU A 112 3.49 -22.68 1.85
N ALA A 113 4.72 -22.26 1.56
CA ALA A 113 5.67 -21.79 2.55
C ALA A 113 6.80 -21.01 1.88
N MET A 114 7.38 -20.08 2.62
CA MET A 114 8.66 -19.48 2.27
C MET A 114 9.74 -20.09 3.16
N VAL A 115 10.85 -20.51 2.55
CA VAL A 115 12.03 -20.98 3.28
C VAL A 115 13.26 -20.34 2.65
N GLU A 116 14.09 -19.72 3.48
CA GLU A 116 15.23 -18.94 3.01
C GLU A 116 14.83 -17.87 1.98
N ASP A 117 15.44 -17.87 0.80
CA ASP A 117 15.16 -16.96 -0.31
C ASP A 117 14.28 -17.65 -1.38
N GLU A 118 13.57 -18.71 -1.01
CA GLU A 118 12.74 -19.54 -1.90
C GLU A 118 11.27 -19.58 -1.44
N VAL A 119 10.37 -19.41 -2.41
CA VAL A 119 8.92 -19.50 -2.24
C VAL A 119 8.49 -20.86 -2.76
N TYR A 120 8.03 -21.73 -1.88
CA TYR A 120 7.46 -23.01 -2.25
C TYR A 120 5.99 -22.89 -2.57
N VAL A 121 5.64 -23.39 -3.74
CA VAL A 121 4.30 -23.31 -4.29
C VAL A 121 3.85 -24.63 -4.85
N SER A 122 2.55 -24.91 -4.78
CA SER A 122 1.93 -26.05 -5.42
C SER A 122 1.00 -25.59 -6.55
N ARG A 123 0.70 -26.48 -7.50
CA ARG A 123 -0.31 -26.16 -8.53
C ARG A 123 -1.69 -26.11 -7.89
N SER A 124 -2.47 -25.12 -8.29
CA SER A 124 -3.85 -24.97 -7.87
C SER A 124 -4.74 -24.78 -9.07
N THR A 125 -6.00 -25.21 -8.94
CA THR A 125 -7.08 -24.93 -9.90
C THR A 125 -8.02 -23.86 -9.38
N ALA A 126 -7.57 -23.07 -8.39
CA ALA A 126 -8.35 -21.98 -7.85
C ALA A 126 -8.72 -21.00 -8.96
N THR A 127 -9.98 -20.60 -8.99
CA THR A 127 -10.54 -19.71 -10.01
C THR A 127 -10.23 -18.24 -9.76
N SER A 128 -9.70 -17.90 -8.57
CA SER A 128 -9.48 -16.52 -8.13
C SER A 128 -8.05 -16.20 -7.61
N PRO A 129 -6.98 -16.46 -8.38
CA PRO A 129 -5.61 -16.15 -7.95
C PRO A 129 -5.25 -14.66 -8.06
N ARG A 130 -4.38 -14.17 -7.15
CA ARG A 130 -3.76 -12.83 -7.21
C ARG A 130 -2.74 -12.72 -8.35
N VAL A 131 -2.44 -11.50 -8.81
CA VAL A 131 -1.39 -11.25 -9.80
C VAL A 131 -0.20 -10.54 -9.15
N PRO A 132 1.05 -10.99 -9.36
CA PRO A 132 2.25 -10.28 -8.92
C PRO A 132 2.30 -8.86 -9.46
N ALA A 133 2.25 -7.87 -8.58
CA ALA A 133 2.42 -6.47 -8.94
C ALA A 133 3.91 -6.12 -8.93
N TYR A 134 4.44 -5.76 -10.10
CA TYR A 134 5.78 -5.17 -10.23
C TYR A 134 5.67 -3.66 -10.03
N ALA A 135 6.48 -3.09 -9.14
CA ALA A 135 6.37 -1.69 -8.71
C ALA A 135 6.75 -0.66 -9.80
N GLY A 136 7.15 -1.10 -10.99
CA GLY A 136 7.55 -0.23 -12.09
C GLY A 136 6.38 0.26 -12.94
N GLY A 137 5.89 1.47 -12.68
CA GLY A 137 5.41 2.33 -13.78
C GLY A 137 4.06 3.03 -13.67
N LYS A 138 3.34 2.99 -12.54
CA LYS A 138 2.09 3.76 -12.43
C LYS A 138 2.34 5.10 -11.74
N PHE A 139 2.69 6.12 -12.54
CA PHE A 139 2.70 7.50 -12.05
C PHE A 139 1.25 7.92 -11.74
N PRO A 140 0.95 8.36 -10.50
CA PRO A 140 -0.38 8.87 -10.17
C PRO A 140 -0.69 10.13 -10.99
N LEU A 141 -1.98 10.43 -11.20
CA LEU A 141 -2.42 11.71 -11.75
C LEU A 141 -1.73 12.87 -11.02
N SER A 142 -1.19 13.84 -11.75
CA SER A 142 -0.64 15.05 -11.12
C SER A 142 -1.75 15.80 -10.38
N THR A 143 -1.41 16.48 -9.29
CA THR A 143 -2.37 17.29 -8.49
C THR A 143 -3.12 18.32 -9.36
N PHE A 144 -2.44 18.88 -10.37
CA PHE A 144 -3.03 19.80 -11.34
C PHE A 144 -4.08 19.13 -12.23
N LEU A 145 -3.83 17.90 -12.66
CA LEU A 145 -4.79 17.15 -13.48
C LEU A 145 -6.04 16.80 -12.65
N ALA A 146 -5.87 16.36 -11.41
CA ALA A 146 -6.97 16.12 -10.47
C ALA A 146 -7.87 17.35 -10.30
N ALA A 147 -7.26 18.51 -10.04
CA ALA A 147 -7.98 19.78 -9.92
C ALA A 147 -8.70 20.18 -11.21
N GLY A 148 -8.06 19.94 -12.37
CA GLY A 148 -8.65 20.19 -13.69
C GLY A 148 -9.87 19.31 -13.96
N VAL A 149 -9.81 18.02 -13.64
CA VAL A 149 -10.94 17.08 -13.78
C VAL A 149 -12.09 17.50 -12.88
N ARG A 150 -11.86 17.80 -11.60
CA ARG A 150 -12.93 18.31 -10.70
C ARG A 150 -13.54 19.60 -11.21
N ALA A 151 -12.74 20.53 -11.74
CA ALA A 151 -13.24 21.77 -12.34
C ALA A 151 -14.05 21.54 -13.62
N LEU A 152 -13.78 20.47 -14.37
CA LEU A 152 -14.56 20.07 -15.54
C LEU A 152 -15.90 19.43 -15.14
N LEU A 153 -15.87 18.53 -14.15
CA LEU A 153 -17.09 17.89 -13.63
C LEU A 153 -18.03 18.90 -12.97
N ALA A 154 -17.49 19.91 -12.30
CA ALA A 154 -18.26 20.98 -11.67
C ALA A 154 -18.85 22.01 -12.65
N ALA A 155 -18.58 21.89 -13.96
CA ALA A 155 -18.89 22.90 -14.98
C ALA A 155 -19.71 22.32 -16.14
N PRO A 156 -21.03 22.09 -15.97
CA PRO A 156 -21.90 21.48 -16.98
C PRO A 156 -21.89 22.17 -18.35
N GLU A 157 -21.70 23.49 -18.37
CA GLU A 157 -21.58 24.31 -19.56
C GLU A 157 -20.38 23.90 -20.44
N ARG A 158 -19.33 23.35 -19.83
CA ARG A 158 -18.12 22.87 -20.52
C ARG A 158 -18.29 21.47 -21.09
N TRP A 159 -19.33 20.72 -20.72
CA TRP A 159 -19.50 19.34 -21.22
C TRP A 159 -19.91 19.28 -22.68
N LYS A 160 -20.29 20.40 -23.29
CA LYS A 160 -20.61 20.49 -24.74
C LYS A 160 -19.44 20.07 -25.62
N THR A 161 -18.21 20.29 -25.16
CA THR A 161 -16.99 19.91 -25.90
C THR A 161 -16.53 18.48 -25.61
N LEU A 162 -17.19 17.78 -24.68
CA LEU A 162 -16.88 16.37 -24.39
C LEU A 162 -17.56 15.45 -25.41
N PRO A 163 -16.97 14.25 -25.65
CA PRO A 163 -17.64 13.19 -26.40
C PRO A 163 -19.05 12.94 -25.87
N SER A 164 -20.00 12.62 -26.75
CA SER A 164 -21.41 12.39 -26.38
C SER A 164 -21.54 11.36 -25.27
N GLN A 165 -20.86 10.22 -25.39
CA GLN A 165 -20.85 9.15 -24.38
C GLN A 165 -20.48 9.65 -22.98
N VAL A 166 -19.45 10.51 -22.87
CA VAL A 166 -19.01 11.05 -21.57
C VAL A 166 -20.06 12.02 -21.02
N ARG A 167 -20.59 12.91 -21.87
CA ARG A 167 -21.64 13.85 -21.46
C ARG A 167 -22.90 13.12 -21.01
N ASP A 168 -23.30 12.07 -21.71
CA ASP A 168 -24.48 11.27 -21.38
C ASP A 168 -24.26 10.54 -20.04
N TRP A 169 -23.06 9.98 -19.82
CA TRP A 169 -22.68 9.39 -18.53
C TRP A 169 -22.75 10.39 -17.36
N LEU A 170 -22.24 11.61 -17.55
CA LEU A 170 -22.32 12.67 -16.54
C LEU A 170 -23.76 13.13 -16.27
N ASN A 171 -24.60 13.14 -17.31
CA ASN A 171 -26.01 13.46 -17.16
C ASN A 171 -26.75 12.38 -16.36
N LEU A 172 -26.47 11.10 -16.60
CA LEU A 172 -27.02 9.98 -15.85
C LEU A 172 -26.60 10.04 -14.37
N GLN A 173 -25.33 10.32 -14.09
CA GLN A 173 -24.86 10.53 -12.72
C GLN A 173 -25.66 11.65 -12.04
N ARG A 174 -25.92 12.76 -12.72
CA ARG A 174 -26.69 13.89 -12.18
C ARG A 174 -28.17 13.55 -11.94
N GLN A 175 -28.72 12.59 -12.68
CA GLN A 175 -30.10 12.12 -12.47
C GLN A 175 -30.18 11.18 -11.25
N ARG A 176 -29.17 10.33 -11.05
CA ARG A 176 -29.13 9.32 -9.98
C ARG A 176 -28.62 9.86 -8.65
N SER A 177 -27.70 10.80 -8.70
CA SER A 177 -26.97 11.34 -7.55
C SER A 177 -26.55 12.78 -7.87
N ARG A 178 -25.33 13.16 -7.47
CA ARG A 178 -24.70 14.45 -7.69
C ARG A 178 -23.36 14.26 -8.39
N LEU A 179 -22.87 15.31 -9.02
CA LEU A 179 -21.47 15.37 -9.46
C LEU A 179 -20.60 16.06 -8.41
N PRO A 180 -19.38 15.56 -8.17
CA PRO A 180 -18.45 16.20 -7.27
C PRO A 180 -18.11 17.60 -7.79
N GLY A 181 -18.18 18.57 -6.90
CA GLY A 181 -17.75 19.94 -7.12
C GLY A 181 -16.23 20.08 -7.06
N ARG A 182 -15.78 21.32 -7.22
CA ARG A 182 -14.34 21.63 -7.26
C ARG A 182 -13.63 21.43 -5.92
N PHE A 183 -14.36 21.70 -4.83
CA PHE A 183 -13.81 21.77 -3.47
C PHE A 183 -14.46 20.80 -2.49
N ASP A 184 -15.66 20.30 -2.79
CA ASP A 184 -16.33 19.34 -1.92
C ASP A 184 -15.81 17.90 -2.15
N LEU A 185 -16.22 17.00 -1.27
CA LEU A 185 -16.12 15.56 -1.46
C LEU A 185 -17.55 15.03 -1.60
N LEU A 186 -17.84 14.37 -2.73
CA LEU A 186 -19.04 13.56 -2.84
C LEU A 186 -18.79 12.22 -2.15
N VAL A 187 -19.69 11.85 -1.24
CA VAL A 187 -19.75 10.53 -0.59
C VAL A 187 -21.12 9.93 -0.86
N GLU A 188 -21.14 8.77 -1.51
CA GLU A 188 -22.35 8.01 -1.80
C GLU A 188 -22.43 6.77 -0.93
N THR A 189 -23.61 6.42 -0.45
CA THR A 189 -23.82 5.17 0.28
C THR A 189 -25.01 4.40 -0.27
N PHE A 190 -24.85 3.09 -0.47
CA PHE A 190 -25.90 2.22 -1.01
C PHE A 190 -25.66 0.77 -0.62
N GLU A 191 -26.71 -0.04 -0.73
CA GLU A 191 -26.60 -1.50 -0.67
C GLU A 191 -26.44 -2.06 -2.08
N ASN A 192 -25.56 -3.04 -2.26
CA ASN A 192 -25.48 -3.83 -3.48
C ASN A 192 -25.13 -5.28 -3.13
N ARG A 193 -25.96 -6.23 -3.60
CA ARG A 193 -25.77 -7.68 -3.43
C ARG A 193 -25.47 -8.09 -1.96
N GLY A 194 -26.23 -7.54 -1.00
CA GLY A 194 -26.12 -7.88 0.42
C GLY A 194 -24.88 -7.30 1.12
N ARG A 195 -24.21 -6.31 0.54
CA ARG A 195 -23.14 -5.52 1.16
C ARG A 195 -23.47 -4.04 1.09
N HIS A 196 -22.99 -3.29 2.08
CA HIS A 196 -23.16 -1.85 2.12
C HIS A 196 -21.88 -1.15 1.70
N TYR A 197 -22.00 -0.12 0.87
CA TYR A 197 -20.90 0.61 0.26
C TYR A 197 -20.89 2.06 0.73
N LEU A 198 -19.68 2.60 0.89
CA LEU A 198 -19.39 4.01 1.01
C LEU A 198 -18.38 4.33 -0.08
N VAL A 199 -18.80 5.11 -1.07
CA VAL A 199 -17.99 5.50 -2.22
C VAL A 199 -17.67 6.99 -2.12
N ALA A 200 -16.39 7.31 -2.04
CA ALA A 200 -15.88 8.68 -2.03
C ALA A 200 -15.22 9.01 -3.37
N TYR A 201 -15.30 10.26 -3.81
CA TYR A 201 -14.75 10.73 -5.09
C TYR A 201 -13.69 11.84 -4.93
N PRO A 202 -12.44 11.51 -4.51
CA PRO A 202 -11.44 12.54 -4.21
C PRO A 202 -10.67 13.08 -5.42
N PHE A 203 -10.44 12.25 -6.45
CA PHE A 203 -9.59 12.54 -7.62
C PHE A 203 -8.08 12.63 -7.37
N GLU A 204 -7.59 12.24 -6.20
CA GLU A 204 -6.18 12.40 -5.83
C GLU A 204 -5.26 11.27 -6.31
N GLY A 205 -5.78 10.34 -7.11
CA GLY A 205 -5.01 9.24 -7.66
C GLY A 205 -4.92 8.04 -6.73
N ARG A 206 -4.60 6.88 -7.32
CA ARG A 206 -4.68 5.59 -6.63
C ARG A 206 -3.86 5.52 -5.35
N LEU A 207 -2.62 6.03 -5.31
CA LEU A 207 -1.77 5.94 -4.10
C LEU A 207 -2.40 6.65 -2.89
N ALA A 208 -2.87 7.88 -3.08
CA ALA A 208 -3.53 8.64 -2.02
C ALA A 208 -4.85 7.96 -1.59
N HIS A 209 -5.60 7.42 -2.54
CA HIS A 209 -6.85 6.70 -2.25
C HIS A 209 -6.60 5.37 -1.54
N GLN A 210 -5.50 4.67 -1.83
CA GLN A 210 -5.11 3.47 -1.11
C GLN A 210 -4.84 3.81 0.36
N THR A 211 -3.98 4.80 0.62
CA THR A 211 -3.71 5.27 1.99
C THR A 211 -4.99 5.66 2.71
N LEU A 212 -5.85 6.46 2.07
CA LEU A 212 -7.14 6.86 2.63
C LEU A 212 -8.02 5.65 2.95
N GLY A 213 -8.14 4.68 2.03
CA GLY A 213 -8.93 3.46 2.23
C GLY A 213 -8.49 2.66 3.45
N MET A 214 -7.18 2.55 3.66
CA MET A 214 -6.62 1.87 4.84
C MET A 214 -6.96 2.58 6.16
N LEU A 215 -6.94 3.92 6.16
CA LEU A 215 -7.28 4.72 7.34
C LEU A 215 -8.78 4.70 7.62
N LEU A 216 -9.61 4.80 6.57
CA LEU A 216 -11.06 4.74 6.69
C LEU A 216 -11.54 3.40 7.23
N THR A 217 -11.00 2.27 6.78
CA THR A 217 -11.40 0.96 7.32
C THR A 217 -11.10 0.86 8.81
N ARG A 218 -9.96 1.39 9.30
CA ARG A 218 -9.69 1.43 10.75
C ARG A 218 -10.70 2.26 11.53
N ARG A 219 -11.07 3.44 11.02
CA ARG A 219 -12.09 4.29 11.66
C ARG A 219 -13.45 3.62 11.69
N LEU A 220 -13.85 3.01 10.59
CA LEU A 220 -15.11 2.27 10.49
C LEU A 220 -15.13 1.04 11.41
N GLU A 221 -14.01 0.34 11.55
CA GLU A 221 -13.85 -0.77 12.50
C GLU A 221 -14.04 -0.27 13.95
N ARG A 222 -13.39 0.83 14.34
CA ARG A 222 -13.57 1.46 15.67
C ARG A 222 -14.99 1.95 15.91
N ALA A 223 -15.70 2.38 14.85
CA ALA A 223 -17.12 2.73 14.89
C ALA A 223 -18.04 1.49 14.93
N GLY A 224 -17.49 0.27 14.89
CA GLY A 224 -18.21 -0.99 14.92
C GLY A 224 -19.07 -1.22 13.68
N LEU A 225 -18.63 -0.72 12.51
CA LEU A 225 -19.34 -0.86 11.24
C LEU A 225 -18.86 -2.07 10.41
N ASN A 226 -17.84 -2.79 10.89
CA ASN A 226 -17.36 -4.05 10.32
C ASN A 226 -17.02 -3.95 8.81
N PRO A 227 -16.07 -3.07 8.41
CA PRO A 227 -15.56 -3.03 7.05
C PRO A 227 -14.91 -4.36 6.66
N LEU A 228 -15.22 -4.82 5.46
CA LEU A 228 -14.67 -6.05 4.88
C LEU A 228 -13.45 -5.77 3.99
N GLY A 229 -13.34 -4.54 3.47
CA GLY A 229 -12.24 -4.12 2.61
C GLY A 229 -12.54 -2.83 1.89
N PHE A 230 -11.61 -2.43 1.02
CA PHE A 230 -11.76 -1.26 0.16
C PHE A 230 -11.10 -1.51 -1.20
N VAL A 231 -11.50 -0.73 -2.19
CA VAL A 231 -10.89 -0.67 -3.52
C VAL A 231 -10.69 0.78 -3.93
N ALA A 232 -9.61 1.05 -4.68
CA ALA A 232 -9.20 2.40 -5.02
C ALA A 232 -8.68 2.49 -6.46
N ASN A 233 -9.26 3.42 -7.22
CA ASN A 233 -8.78 3.78 -8.55
C ASN A 233 -8.30 5.23 -8.55
N ASP A 234 -8.07 5.83 -9.72
CA ASP A 234 -7.52 7.18 -9.81
C ASP A 234 -8.47 8.30 -9.37
N TYR A 235 -9.79 8.06 -9.35
CA TYR A 235 -10.77 9.10 -9.03
C TYR A 235 -11.70 8.80 -7.86
N ALA A 236 -11.83 7.54 -7.47
CA ALA A 236 -12.74 7.09 -6.43
C ALA A 236 -12.09 6.05 -5.50
N LEU A 237 -12.68 5.96 -4.32
CA LEU A 237 -12.40 4.99 -3.26
C LEU A 237 -13.73 4.41 -2.80
N ALA A 238 -13.88 3.09 -2.78
CA ALA A 238 -15.05 2.43 -2.23
C ALA A 238 -14.65 1.55 -1.05
N VAL A 239 -15.29 1.77 0.10
CA VAL A 239 -15.22 0.87 1.27
C VAL A 239 -16.51 0.07 1.33
N TYR A 240 -16.41 -1.24 1.57
CA TYR A 240 -17.58 -2.10 1.69
C TYR A 240 -17.60 -2.82 3.05
N ALA A 241 -18.78 -2.95 3.63
CA ALA A 241 -18.98 -3.40 5.00
C ALA A 241 -20.24 -4.27 5.13
N VAL A 242 -20.33 -4.97 6.26
CA VAL A 242 -21.55 -5.72 6.65
C VAL A 242 -22.64 -4.79 7.15
N SER A 243 -22.27 -3.69 7.81
CA SER A 243 -23.23 -2.79 8.45
C SER A 243 -23.72 -1.71 7.49
N ASP A 244 -24.99 -1.32 7.60
CA ASP A 244 -25.59 -0.26 6.79
C ASP A 244 -25.02 1.12 7.14
N MET A 245 -24.13 1.61 6.27
CA MET A 245 -23.50 2.93 6.41
C MET A 245 -24.46 4.07 6.11
N SER A 246 -25.46 3.90 5.22
CA SER A 246 -26.49 4.91 4.99
C SER A 246 -27.29 5.16 6.26
N LEU A 247 -27.69 4.07 6.93
CA LEU A 247 -28.43 4.12 8.19
C LEU A 247 -27.57 4.67 9.34
N ALA A 248 -26.29 4.29 9.42
CA ALA A 248 -25.36 4.79 10.42
C ALA A 248 -25.16 6.32 10.31
N VAL A 249 -25.03 6.86 9.10
CA VAL A 249 -24.95 8.32 8.88
C VAL A 249 -26.27 8.98 9.25
N LYS A 250 -27.40 8.44 8.79
CA LYS A 250 -28.74 9.00 9.06
C LYS A 250 -29.05 9.12 10.56
N HIS A 251 -28.63 8.16 11.37
CA HIS A 251 -28.84 8.17 12.83
C HIS A 251 -27.73 8.87 13.62
N GLY A 252 -26.73 9.46 12.95
CA GLY A 252 -25.62 10.14 13.63
C GLY A 252 -24.64 9.19 14.34
N ARG A 253 -24.72 7.87 14.07
CA ARG A 253 -23.73 6.90 14.54
C ARG A 253 -22.40 7.03 13.78
N LEU A 254 -22.46 7.51 12.55
CA LEU A 254 -21.29 7.82 11.72
C LEU A 254 -21.33 9.28 11.28
N SER A 255 -20.41 10.09 11.78
CA SER A 255 -20.15 11.43 11.28
C SER A 255 -19.17 11.35 10.12
N LEU A 256 -19.54 11.86 8.94
CA LEU A 256 -18.63 11.88 7.80
C LEU A 256 -17.52 12.91 7.98
N ASP A 257 -17.78 14.03 8.65
CA ASP A 257 -16.73 15.00 8.96
C ASP A 257 -15.67 14.38 9.88
N ASP A 258 -16.07 13.60 10.90
CA ASP A 258 -15.12 12.91 11.78
C ASP A 258 -14.44 11.74 11.05
N LEU A 259 -15.16 11.04 10.19
CA LEU A 259 -14.60 9.93 9.40
C LEU A 259 -13.46 10.41 8.48
N PHE A 260 -13.60 11.60 7.90
CA PHE A 260 -12.63 12.22 6.99
C PHE A 260 -11.80 13.34 7.66
N ASP A 261 -11.75 13.42 9.00
CA ASP A 261 -10.95 14.45 9.66
C ASP A 261 -9.44 14.20 9.43
N GLN A 262 -8.69 15.30 9.29
CA GLN A 262 -7.27 15.28 8.97
C GLN A 262 -6.41 14.68 10.09
N ASP A 263 -6.93 14.60 11.33
CA ASP A 263 -6.27 13.94 12.45
C ASP A 263 -5.89 12.48 12.18
N MET A 264 -6.50 11.82 11.18
CA MET A 264 -6.10 10.48 10.73
C MET A 264 -4.66 10.40 10.24
N LEU A 265 -4.09 11.52 9.78
CA LEU A 265 -2.70 11.59 9.34
C LEU A 265 -1.69 11.66 10.50
N GLY A 266 -2.18 11.85 11.72
CA GLY A 266 -1.40 11.71 12.94
C GLY A 266 -1.45 10.27 13.44
N ASP A 267 -2.16 10.06 14.54
CA ASP A 267 -2.10 8.82 15.32
C ASP A 267 -2.58 7.58 14.55
N ASP A 268 -3.57 7.71 13.67
CA ASP A 268 -4.09 6.56 12.90
C ASP A 268 -3.08 6.05 11.88
N LEU A 269 -2.45 6.99 11.15
CA LEU A 269 -1.37 6.69 10.22
C LEU A 269 -0.17 6.10 10.96
N GLU A 270 0.21 6.67 12.10
CA GLU A 270 1.32 6.18 12.90
C GLU A 270 1.06 4.77 13.44
N ALA A 271 -0.12 4.53 14.01
CA ALA A 271 -0.53 3.20 14.47
C ALA A 271 -0.56 2.19 13.32
N TRP A 272 -0.92 2.62 12.11
CA TRP A 272 -0.93 1.74 10.93
C TRP A 272 0.48 1.43 10.44
N LEU A 273 1.32 2.45 10.29
CA LEU A 273 2.71 2.30 9.90
C LEU A 273 3.45 1.37 10.87
N ALA A 274 3.17 1.50 12.17
CA ALA A 274 3.72 0.69 13.24
C ALA A 274 3.39 -0.80 13.15
N GLU A 275 2.25 -1.16 12.57
CA GLU A 275 1.78 -2.56 12.40
C GLU A 275 2.08 -3.10 11.00
N SER A 276 2.32 -2.21 10.03
CA SER A 276 2.60 -2.59 8.64
C SER A 276 4.03 -3.14 8.46
N ALA A 277 4.19 -4.08 7.52
CA ALA A 277 5.50 -4.49 7.02
C ALA A 277 6.25 -3.36 6.29
N LEU A 278 5.51 -2.32 5.88
CA LEU A 278 6.02 -1.16 5.14
C LEU A 278 7.15 -0.45 5.89
N MET A 279 6.98 -0.20 7.19
CA MET A 279 7.97 0.55 7.94
C MET A 279 9.29 -0.21 8.10
N LYS A 280 9.24 -1.52 8.35
CA LYS A 280 10.43 -2.38 8.40
C LYS A 280 11.16 -2.39 7.07
N ARG A 281 10.41 -2.44 5.95
CA ARG A 281 10.95 -2.36 4.59
C ARG A 281 11.62 -1.01 4.32
N THR A 282 10.95 0.11 4.56
CA THR A 282 11.52 1.43 4.30
C THR A 282 12.75 1.67 5.17
N PHE A 283 12.69 1.23 6.44
CA PHE A 283 13.85 1.25 7.32
C PHE A 283 15.01 0.41 6.79
N ARG A 284 14.75 -0.74 6.15
CA ARG A 284 15.77 -1.55 5.45
C ARG A 284 16.52 -0.74 4.41
N TYR A 285 15.81 0.03 3.60
CA TYR A 285 16.44 0.90 2.60
C TYR A 285 17.30 1.98 3.27
N CYS A 286 16.76 2.69 4.26
CA CYS A 286 17.53 3.70 4.99
C CYS A 286 18.77 3.10 5.68
N ALA A 287 18.65 1.92 6.29
CA ALA A 287 19.75 1.25 6.99
C ALA A 287 20.87 0.80 6.03
N VAL A 288 20.53 0.35 4.82
CA VAL A 288 21.51 0.01 3.79
C VAL A 288 22.21 1.27 3.26
N ILE A 289 21.43 2.30 2.89
CA ILE A 289 21.97 3.56 2.34
C ILE A 289 22.85 4.28 3.37
N ALA A 290 22.42 4.32 4.64
CA ALA A 290 23.19 4.91 5.73
C ALA A 290 24.42 4.06 6.13
N GLY A 291 24.58 2.89 5.51
CA GLY A 291 25.64 1.92 5.81
C GLY A 291 25.56 1.37 7.23
N LEU A 292 24.40 1.35 7.86
CA LEU A 292 24.20 0.65 9.13
C LEU A 292 24.35 -0.85 8.94
N ILE A 293 23.91 -1.34 7.77
CA ILE A 293 24.10 -2.71 7.32
C ILE A 293 24.85 -2.68 5.99
N GLU A 294 26.07 -3.19 6.03
CA GLU A 294 26.90 -3.39 4.86
C GLU A 294 26.46 -4.67 4.14
N ARG A 295 26.20 -4.58 2.82
CA ARG A 295 25.84 -5.71 1.95
C ARG A 295 27.09 -6.39 1.41
N ARG A 296 28.08 -5.61 0.99
CA ARG A 296 29.30 -6.07 0.33
C ARG A 296 30.51 -5.95 1.24
N PHE A 297 31.28 -7.03 1.32
CA PHE A 297 32.60 -7.11 1.94
C PHE A 297 33.61 -7.64 0.93
N PRO A 298 34.91 -7.40 1.11
CA PRO A 298 35.93 -8.02 0.27
C PRO A 298 35.78 -9.55 0.23
N GLY A 299 35.40 -10.08 -0.94
CA GLY A 299 35.22 -11.51 -1.19
C GLY A 299 33.95 -12.14 -0.60
N LYS A 300 33.03 -11.36 0.00
CA LYS A 300 31.78 -11.88 0.59
C LYS A 300 30.62 -10.89 0.40
N GLU A 301 29.44 -11.38 0.05
CA GLU A 301 28.21 -10.58 0.05
C GLU A 301 27.20 -11.20 1.01
N LYS A 302 26.49 -10.36 1.76
CA LYS A 302 25.36 -10.82 2.59
C LYS A 302 24.17 -11.12 1.70
N THR A 303 23.45 -12.19 2.00
CA THR A 303 22.20 -12.53 1.31
C THR A 303 21.07 -11.57 1.71
N GLY A 304 20.02 -11.50 0.89
CA GLY A 304 18.83 -10.66 1.16
C GLY A 304 18.26 -10.92 2.56
N ARG A 305 18.04 -12.19 2.91
CA ARG A 305 17.59 -12.61 4.24
C ARG A 305 18.51 -12.19 5.39
N GLN A 306 19.84 -12.27 5.22
CA GLN A 306 20.78 -11.83 6.27
C GLN A 306 20.67 -10.33 6.52
N VAL A 307 20.44 -9.55 5.45
CA VAL A 307 20.17 -8.12 5.54
C VAL A 307 18.82 -7.89 6.22
N THR A 308 17.75 -8.55 5.78
CA THR A 308 16.40 -8.44 6.35
C THR A 308 16.39 -8.73 7.85
N PHE A 309 16.87 -9.90 8.27
CA PHE A 309 16.89 -10.30 9.68
C PHE A 309 17.68 -9.32 10.56
N SER A 310 18.85 -8.87 10.08
CA SER A 310 19.65 -7.89 10.81
C SER A 310 18.93 -6.54 10.93
N THR A 311 18.22 -6.14 9.88
CA THR A 311 17.51 -4.86 9.83
C THR A 311 16.30 -4.87 10.76
N ASP A 312 15.49 -5.93 10.72
CA ASP A 312 14.28 -6.04 11.53
C ASP A 312 14.60 -6.03 13.02
N LEU A 313 15.66 -6.73 13.43
CA LEU A 313 16.11 -6.72 14.82
C LEU A 313 16.54 -5.32 15.25
N ILE A 314 17.31 -4.61 14.42
CA ILE A 314 17.75 -3.25 14.72
C ILE A 314 16.55 -2.30 14.77
N TYR A 315 15.61 -2.42 13.83
CA TYR A 315 14.38 -1.65 13.84
C TYR A 315 13.59 -1.85 15.14
N ASP A 316 13.38 -3.10 15.55
CA ASP A 316 12.62 -3.43 16.77
C ASP A 316 13.34 -2.92 18.04
N VAL A 317 14.67 -2.97 18.09
CA VAL A 317 15.48 -2.40 19.19
C VAL A 317 15.39 -0.87 19.22
N LEU A 318 15.60 -0.20 18.09
CA LEU A 318 15.53 1.26 18.01
C LEU A 318 14.12 1.75 18.34
N ARG A 319 13.07 1.10 17.83
CA ARG A 319 11.69 1.46 18.14
C ARG A 319 11.39 1.39 19.64
N ARG A 320 11.94 0.40 20.35
CA ARG A 320 11.72 0.22 21.80
C ARG A 320 12.57 1.15 22.67
N HIS A 321 13.80 1.44 22.25
CA HIS A 321 14.79 2.10 23.11
C HIS A 321 15.18 3.52 22.67
N GLN A 322 14.94 3.89 21.41
CA GLN A 322 15.29 5.18 20.82
C GLN A 322 14.35 5.50 19.63
N SER A 323 13.07 5.75 19.91
CA SER A 323 12.04 5.96 18.89
C SER A 323 12.23 7.23 18.04
N ASP A 324 13.02 8.18 18.53
CA ASP A 324 13.43 9.42 17.87
C ASP A 324 14.68 9.27 16.97
N HIS A 325 15.21 8.05 16.82
CA HIS A 325 16.41 7.78 16.04
C HIS A 325 16.31 8.29 14.58
N ILE A 326 17.38 8.91 14.08
CA ILE A 326 17.41 9.57 12.76
C ILE A 326 16.99 8.66 11.60
N LEU A 327 17.37 7.38 11.64
CA LEU A 327 16.96 6.41 10.61
C LEU A 327 15.49 6.01 10.69
N LEU A 328 14.87 6.01 11.88
CA LEU A 328 13.42 5.78 12.00
C LEU A 328 12.66 6.99 11.43
N ARG A 329 13.15 8.21 11.70
CA ARG A 329 12.61 9.44 11.13
C ARG A 329 12.74 9.48 9.60
N ALA A 330 13.90 9.10 9.06
CA ALA A 330 14.13 9.00 7.62
C ALA A 330 13.21 7.95 6.97
N ALA A 331 13.09 6.76 7.57
CA ALA A 331 12.21 5.70 7.08
C ALA A 331 10.74 6.15 7.04
N ARG A 332 10.29 6.89 8.06
CA ARG A 332 8.95 7.48 8.10
C ARG A 332 8.75 8.51 6.99
N ALA A 333 9.72 9.40 6.77
CA ALA A 333 9.65 10.41 5.71
C ALA A 333 9.61 9.77 4.30
N ASP A 334 10.41 8.74 4.06
CA ASP A 334 10.44 8.01 2.80
C ASP A 334 9.14 7.24 2.57
N ALA A 335 8.58 6.59 3.61
CA ALA A 335 7.30 5.88 3.51
C ALA A 335 6.15 6.85 3.18
N ALA A 336 6.11 8.00 3.86
CA ALA A 336 5.09 9.02 3.66
C ALA A 336 5.13 9.64 2.25
N THR A 337 6.33 9.84 1.69
CA THR A 337 6.51 10.51 0.39
C THR A 337 6.42 9.55 -0.78
N GLY A 338 7.02 8.36 -0.66
CA GLY A 338 7.15 7.42 -1.78
C GLY A 338 5.95 6.48 -1.94
N LEU A 339 5.42 5.96 -0.84
CA LEU A 339 4.47 4.84 -0.88
C LEU A 339 3.04 5.22 -0.49
N LEU A 340 2.85 6.35 0.22
CA LEU A 340 1.56 6.72 0.82
C LEU A 340 0.99 8.07 0.37
N ASP A 341 1.73 8.87 -0.41
CA ASP A 341 1.42 10.26 -0.82
C ASP A 341 0.66 11.06 0.26
N VAL A 342 1.22 11.06 1.49
CA VAL A 342 0.57 11.64 2.68
C VAL A 342 0.33 13.14 2.51
N ARG A 343 1.24 13.83 1.82
CA ARG A 343 1.10 15.27 1.55
C ARG A 343 -0.16 15.55 0.72
N ARG A 344 -0.34 14.82 -0.38
CA ARG A 344 -1.53 14.99 -1.23
C ARG A 344 -2.80 14.64 -0.48
N LEU A 345 -2.78 13.58 0.33
CA LEU A 345 -3.91 13.23 1.17
C LEU A 345 -4.24 14.36 2.16
N GLY A 346 -3.23 14.95 2.80
CA GLY A 346 -3.40 16.11 3.68
C GLY A 346 -4.00 17.32 2.97
N ASP A 347 -3.51 17.67 1.78
CA ASP A 347 -4.06 18.76 0.97
C ASP A 347 -5.54 18.51 0.60
N MET A 348 -5.89 17.24 0.32
CA MET A 348 -7.26 16.82 0.04
C MET A 348 -8.16 16.91 1.27
N LEU A 349 -7.75 16.39 2.42
CA LEU A 349 -8.54 16.44 3.66
C LEU A 349 -8.78 17.89 4.08
N ALA A 350 -7.75 18.75 3.97
CA ALA A 350 -7.88 20.19 4.21
C ALA A 350 -8.85 20.86 3.23
N ARG A 351 -8.84 20.48 1.95
CA ARG A 351 -9.75 21.02 0.92
C ARG A 351 -11.22 20.73 1.21
N ILE A 352 -11.52 19.51 1.67
CA ILE A 352 -12.88 19.00 1.82
C ILE A 352 -13.48 19.29 3.20
N LYS A 353 -12.70 19.83 4.15
CA LYS A 353 -13.13 20.10 5.52
C LYS A 353 -14.43 20.92 5.56
N GLY A 354 -15.48 20.36 6.17
CA GLY A 354 -16.82 20.96 6.25
C GLY A 354 -17.54 21.07 4.90
N ARG A 355 -17.09 20.33 3.88
CA ARG A 355 -17.62 20.33 2.51
C ARG A 355 -17.83 18.91 2.02
N ILE A 356 -18.31 18.03 2.88
CA ILE A 356 -18.68 16.67 2.50
C ILE A 356 -20.15 16.65 2.11
N ALA A 357 -20.44 16.25 0.86
CA ALA A 357 -21.79 16.08 0.35
C ALA A 357 -22.13 14.59 0.38
N HIS A 358 -23.02 14.19 1.29
CA HIS A 358 -23.53 12.82 1.38
C HIS A 358 -24.75 12.61 0.49
N GLN A 359 -24.80 11.48 -0.22
CA GLN A 359 -25.96 11.02 -0.97
C GLN A 359 -26.25 9.54 -0.66
N PRO A 360 -27.30 9.23 0.12
CA PRO A 360 -27.79 7.86 0.24
C PRO A 360 -28.57 7.48 -1.03
N LEU A 361 -28.17 6.41 -1.68
CA LEU A 361 -28.75 5.93 -2.94
C LEU A 361 -29.43 4.58 -2.75
N ALA A 362 -30.50 4.35 -3.51
CA ALA A 362 -31.15 3.05 -3.55
C ALA A 362 -30.34 2.01 -4.35
N HIS A 363 -29.63 2.46 -5.39
CA HIS A 363 -28.90 1.63 -6.34
C HIS A 363 -27.54 2.25 -6.68
N VAL A 364 -26.69 1.47 -7.35
CA VAL A 364 -25.38 1.88 -7.85
C VAL A 364 -25.48 3.15 -8.73
N SER A 365 -24.56 4.09 -8.52
CA SER A 365 -24.46 5.29 -9.35
C SER A 365 -23.54 5.08 -10.56
N PRO A 366 -23.76 5.77 -11.70
CA PRO A 366 -22.87 5.69 -12.86
C PRO A 366 -21.38 5.97 -12.52
N LEU A 367 -21.07 6.92 -11.64
CA LEU A 367 -19.68 7.18 -11.25
C LEU A 367 -19.09 6.10 -10.34
N SER A 368 -19.90 5.34 -9.60
CA SER A 368 -19.40 4.26 -8.75
C SER A 368 -19.05 2.99 -9.55
N VAL A 369 -19.65 2.79 -10.74
CA VAL A 369 -19.47 1.56 -11.52
C VAL A 369 -17.99 1.19 -11.72
N PRO A 370 -17.10 2.06 -12.24
CA PRO A 370 -15.71 1.65 -12.49
C PRO A 370 -14.92 1.26 -11.24
N VAL A 371 -15.20 1.87 -10.08
CA VAL A 371 -14.53 1.48 -8.83
C VAL A 371 -15.10 0.17 -8.29
N LEU A 372 -16.40 -0.07 -8.44
CA LEU A 372 -17.02 -1.36 -8.09
C LEU A 372 -16.55 -2.50 -8.98
N LEU A 373 -16.26 -2.23 -10.26
CA LEU A 373 -15.70 -3.23 -11.17
C LEU A 373 -14.27 -3.61 -10.81
N GLU A 374 -13.54 -2.74 -10.09
CA GLU A 374 -12.25 -3.12 -9.55
C GLU A 374 -12.37 -4.12 -8.37
N ILE A 375 -13.56 -4.24 -7.78
CA ILE A 375 -13.86 -5.26 -6.78
C ILE A 375 -13.83 -6.62 -7.46
N GLY A 376 -12.73 -7.33 -7.23
CA GLY A 376 -12.48 -8.63 -7.85
C GLY A 376 -11.56 -8.58 -9.06
N ARG A 377 -11.18 -7.40 -9.62
CA ARG A 377 -10.18 -7.29 -10.71
C ARG A 377 -8.73 -7.56 -10.28
N GLU A 378 -8.44 -7.49 -8.98
CA GLU A 378 -7.16 -8.03 -8.46
C GLU A 378 -7.13 -9.57 -8.49
N SER A 379 -8.24 -10.17 -8.93
CA SER A 379 -8.40 -11.58 -9.20
C SER A 379 -8.80 -11.78 -10.67
N VAL A 380 -8.31 -12.87 -11.25
CA VAL A 380 -8.77 -13.48 -12.51
C VAL A 380 -8.09 -12.99 -13.80
N GLY A 381 -7.37 -13.93 -14.41
CA GLY A 381 -7.10 -13.97 -15.85
C GLY A 381 -7.58 -15.32 -16.41
N GLY A 382 -8.36 -15.26 -17.48
CA GLY A 382 -8.82 -16.38 -18.32
C GLY A 382 -9.96 -15.92 -19.25
N ASP A 383 -9.99 -16.36 -20.51
CA ASP A 383 -10.94 -15.88 -21.54
C ASP A 383 -12.43 -16.12 -21.21
N ALA A 384 -12.74 -17.09 -20.35
CA ALA A 384 -14.10 -17.28 -19.81
C ALA A 384 -14.50 -16.22 -18.77
N SER A 385 -13.52 -15.54 -18.17
CA SER A 385 -13.72 -14.46 -17.22
C SER A 385 -13.99 -13.13 -17.88
N GLU A 386 -13.51 -12.87 -19.11
CA GLU A 386 -13.84 -11.63 -19.82
C GLU A 386 -15.33 -11.58 -20.16
N ALA A 387 -15.94 -12.70 -20.54
CA ALA A 387 -17.38 -12.78 -20.78
C ALA A 387 -18.21 -12.56 -19.50
N LEU A 388 -17.81 -13.17 -18.37
CA LEU A 388 -18.48 -12.98 -17.07
C LEU A 388 -18.25 -11.60 -16.47
N LEU A 389 -17.06 -11.01 -16.68
CA LEU A 389 -16.76 -9.63 -16.29
C LEU A 389 -17.53 -8.66 -17.19
N ALA A 390 -17.59 -8.90 -18.50
CA ALA A 390 -18.43 -8.12 -19.42
C ALA A 390 -19.92 -8.24 -19.03
N GLU A 391 -20.39 -9.42 -18.63
CA GLU A 391 -21.77 -9.61 -18.15
C GLU A 391 -22.00 -8.88 -16.81
N ALA A 392 -21.06 -8.94 -15.87
CA ALA A 392 -21.13 -8.19 -14.61
C ALA A 392 -20.99 -6.66 -14.82
N GLU A 393 -20.19 -6.24 -15.79
CA GLU A 393 -20.05 -4.87 -16.27
C GLU A 393 -21.37 -4.40 -16.87
N GLU A 394 -21.94 -5.16 -17.80
CA GLU A 394 -23.23 -4.88 -18.41
C GLU A 394 -24.35 -4.84 -17.38
N ASP A 395 -24.37 -5.74 -16.40
CA ASP A 395 -25.36 -5.77 -15.33
C ASP A 395 -25.24 -4.55 -14.40
N LEU A 396 -24.03 -4.19 -13.96
CA LEU A 396 -23.81 -3.01 -13.13
C LEU A 396 -24.09 -1.71 -13.89
N VAL A 397 -23.73 -1.66 -15.17
CA VAL A 397 -24.08 -0.55 -16.06
C VAL A 397 -25.59 -0.50 -16.22
N ARG A 398 -26.27 -1.61 -16.47
CA ARG A 398 -27.73 -1.67 -16.61
C ARG A 398 -28.43 -1.20 -15.33
N GLU A 399 -27.97 -1.66 -14.17
CA GLU A 399 -28.49 -1.21 -12.86
C GLU A 399 -28.31 0.31 -12.66
N ALA A 400 -27.15 0.84 -13.03
CA ALA A 400 -26.86 2.27 -12.96
C ALA A 400 -27.69 3.10 -13.97
N MET A 401 -28.00 2.52 -15.13
CA MET A 401 -28.82 3.15 -16.18
C MET A 401 -30.32 3.11 -15.83
N GLY A 402 -30.80 2.04 -15.17
CA GLY A 402 -32.21 1.79 -14.86
C GLY A 402 -32.83 0.74 -15.72
#